data_AF-A0A7X3PFB9-F1
#
_entry.id   AF-A0A7X3PFB9-F1
#
_cell.length_a   1.000
_cell.length_b   1.000
_cell.length_c   1.000
_cell.angle_alpha   90.00
_cell.angle_beta   90.00
_cell.angle_gamma   90.00
#
_symmetry.space_group_name_H-M   'P 1'
#
loop_
_entity.id
_entity.type
_entity.pdbx_description
1 polymer ?
#
loop_
_entity_poly.entity_id
_entity_poly.type
_entity_poly.pdbx_seq_one_letter_code
_entity_poly.pdbx_strand_id
1 'polypeptide(L)'
;MRRGTPGEGAGAQAAFERAIEAALGAGASGGAGSAGGPGQDLAAVAAGFEAYRIRPCSACHFPFRDSPVGAPDLSLAAGSLAPDSLDQVLAEGRPMLGMPPPVPPLDDADRAALTAFLEFLSANREQLEAATEALAAGRRLDWGALPWWEYP
;
A
#
# COMPACT_ATOMS: atom_id res chain seq x y z
N MET A 1 -19.75 26.35 -6.64
CA MET A 1 -18.45 25.66 -6.45
C MET A 1 -18.61 24.64 -5.33
N ARG A 2 -18.78 23.34 -5.66
CA ARG A 2 -18.76 22.26 -4.64
C ARG A 2 -17.30 22.03 -4.25
N ARG A 3 -16.94 22.36 -3.01
CA ARG A 3 -15.69 21.91 -2.41
C ARG A 3 -15.82 20.41 -2.15
N GLY A 4 -14.94 19.61 -2.76
CA GLY A 4 -14.85 18.18 -2.51
C GLY A 4 -14.49 17.91 -1.05
N THR A 5 -15.08 16.87 -0.49
CA THR A 5 -14.88 16.39 0.88
C THR A 5 -13.45 15.86 1.08
N PRO A 6 -12.70 16.31 2.10
CA PRO A 6 -11.47 15.65 2.52
C PRO A 6 -11.86 14.48 3.43
N GLY A 7 -11.79 13.25 2.96
CA GLY A 7 -12.14 12.09 3.81
C GLY A 7 -11.78 10.72 3.27
N GLU A 8 -11.63 10.54 1.96
CA GLU A 8 -11.48 9.18 1.40
C GLU A 8 -10.05 8.63 1.47
N GLY A 9 -9.03 9.49 1.65
CA GLY A 9 -7.62 9.06 1.65
C GLY A 9 -7.11 8.49 2.98
N ALA A 10 -7.40 9.14 4.11
CA ALA A 10 -6.87 8.73 5.42
C ALA A 10 -7.52 7.45 5.96
N GLY A 11 -8.77 7.17 5.58
CA GLY A 11 -9.51 5.98 6.01
C GLY A 11 -9.03 4.70 5.33
N ALA A 12 -8.87 4.72 4.01
CA ALA A 12 -8.50 3.55 3.22
C ALA A 12 -7.02 3.18 3.41
N GLN A 13 -6.11 4.17 3.38
CA GLN A 13 -4.68 3.94 3.59
C GLN A 13 -4.40 3.34 4.98
N ALA A 14 -5.04 3.85 6.03
CA ALA A 14 -4.89 3.30 7.38
C ALA A 14 -5.59 1.94 7.59
N ALA A 15 -6.56 1.57 6.74
CA ALA A 15 -7.13 0.22 6.74
C ALA A 15 -6.17 -0.76 6.08
N PHE A 16 -5.59 -0.36 4.95
CA PHE A 16 -4.58 -1.10 4.22
C PHE A 16 -3.36 -1.41 5.10
N GLU A 17 -2.80 -0.39 5.75
CA GLU A 17 -1.63 -0.58 6.61
C GLU A 17 -1.89 -1.59 7.73
N ARG A 18 -3.06 -1.52 8.38
CA ARG A 18 -3.44 -2.50 9.41
C ARG A 18 -3.66 -3.90 8.85
N ALA A 19 -4.20 -4.03 7.63
CA ALA A 19 -4.36 -5.32 6.98
C ALA A 19 -2.99 -5.97 6.71
N ILE A 20 -2.00 -5.18 6.25
CA ILE A 20 -0.63 -5.64 6.04
C ILE A 20 0.01 -6.04 7.36
N GLU A 21 -0.06 -5.18 8.39
CA GLU A 21 0.48 -5.48 9.74
C GLU A 21 -0.11 -6.77 10.32
N ALA A 22 -1.43 -6.97 10.18
CA ALA A 22 -2.10 -8.19 10.62
C ALA A 22 -1.63 -9.42 9.82
N ALA A 23 -1.47 -9.31 8.50
CA ALA A 23 -1.00 -10.40 7.65
C ALA A 23 0.46 -10.80 7.98
N LEU A 24 1.34 -9.82 8.20
CA LEU A 24 2.72 -10.05 8.62
C LEU A 24 2.80 -10.66 10.03
N GLY A 25 1.97 -10.19 10.96
CA GLY A 25 1.87 -10.75 12.31
C GLY A 25 1.32 -12.18 12.32
N ALA A 26 0.32 -12.48 11.50
CA ALA A 26 -0.24 -13.82 11.34
C ALA A 26 0.79 -14.80 10.74
N GLY A 27 1.54 -14.37 9.73
CA GLY A 27 2.63 -15.14 9.12
C GLY A 27 3.78 -15.45 10.09
N ALA A 28 4.12 -14.53 10.98
CA ALA A 28 5.12 -14.75 12.04
C ALA A 28 4.66 -15.73 13.13
N SER A 29 3.34 -15.88 13.32
CA SER A 29 2.75 -16.74 14.37
C SER A 29 2.44 -18.18 13.95
N GLY A 30 2.49 -18.49 12.63
CA GLY A 30 2.42 -19.84 12.07
C GLY A 30 1.14 -20.65 12.35
N GLY A 31 0.19 -20.67 11.41
CA GLY A 31 -0.90 -21.66 11.40
C GLY A 31 -2.00 -21.48 10.36
N ALA A 32 -2.03 -22.38 9.36
CA ALA A 32 -3.15 -22.81 8.50
C ALA A 32 -4.03 -21.73 7.83
N GLY A 33 -3.57 -21.23 6.68
CA GLY A 33 -4.34 -20.39 5.76
C GLY A 33 -3.42 -19.38 5.09
N SER A 34 -2.58 -19.85 4.16
CA SER A 34 -1.40 -19.13 3.73
C SER A 34 -1.73 -17.93 2.83
N ALA A 35 -1.79 -16.75 3.46
CA ALA A 35 -1.50 -15.44 2.84
C ALA A 35 0.01 -15.29 2.53
N GLY A 36 0.67 -16.37 2.12
CA GLY A 36 2.09 -16.42 1.90
C GLY A 36 2.39 -17.61 1.00
N GLY A 37 2.78 -17.35 -0.23
CA GLY A 37 3.28 -18.40 -1.11
C GLY A 37 4.43 -19.15 -0.42
N PRO A 38 4.63 -20.44 -0.70
CA PRO A 38 5.71 -21.20 -0.10
C PRO A 38 7.06 -20.52 -0.40
N GLY A 39 7.72 -20.00 0.65
CA GLY A 39 9.08 -19.46 0.57
C GLY A 39 9.27 -17.94 0.64
N GLN A 40 8.24 -17.13 0.91
CA GLN A 40 8.42 -15.68 1.05
C GLN A 40 9.12 -15.31 2.37
N ASP A 41 10.22 -14.56 2.30
CA ASP A 41 10.91 -13.99 3.48
C ASP A 41 10.09 -12.83 4.06
N LEU A 42 9.30 -13.12 5.10
CA LEU A 42 8.44 -12.12 5.75
C LEU A 42 9.23 -10.97 6.39
N ALA A 43 10.50 -11.16 6.75
CA ALA A 43 11.33 -10.07 7.26
C ALA A 43 11.66 -9.08 6.15
N ALA A 44 11.98 -9.56 4.94
CA ALA A 44 12.17 -8.72 3.77
C ALA A 44 10.88 -8.00 3.36
N VAL A 45 9.73 -8.69 3.42
CA VAL A 45 8.42 -8.07 3.16
C VAL A 45 8.11 -6.96 4.17
N ALA A 46 8.37 -7.19 5.46
CA ALA A 46 8.16 -6.19 6.50
C ALA A 46 9.07 -4.97 6.33
N ALA A 47 10.35 -5.19 5.98
CA ALA A 47 11.28 -4.11 5.64
C ALA A 47 10.80 -3.30 4.43
N GLY A 48 10.28 -3.97 3.39
CA GLY A 48 9.72 -3.32 2.21
C GLY A 48 8.47 -2.51 2.49
N PHE A 49 7.60 -3.02 3.36
CA PHE A 49 6.43 -2.28 3.81
C PHE A 49 6.81 -1.03 4.60
N GLU A 50 7.82 -1.10 5.46
CA GLU A 50 8.32 0.08 6.17
C GLU A 50 8.95 1.08 5.18
N ALA A 51 9.74 0.59 4.23
CA ALA A 51 10.30 1.42 3.15
C ALA A 51 9.20 2.14 2.35
N TYR A 52 8.07 1.48 2.09
CA TYR A 52 6.89 2.07 1.46
C TYR A 52 6.22 3.14 2.35
N ARG A 53 6.10 2.89 3.66
CA ARG A 53 5.43 3.79 4.63
C ARG A 53 6.21 5.08 4.87
N ILE A 54 7.52 5.00 5.03
CA ILE A 54 8.37 6.17 5.35
C ILE A 54 8.60 7.07 4.13
N ARG A 55 8.24 6.60 2.93
CA ARG A 55 8.41 7.30 1.66
C ARG A 55 7.05 7.73 1.10
N PRO A 56 7.00 8.73 0.20
CA PRO A 56 5.73 9.25 -0.31
C PRO A 56 5.08 8.33 -1.38
N CYS A 57 5.32 7.01 -1.33
CA CYS A 57 4.70 6.05 -2.27
C CYS A 57 3.16 6.08 -2.15
N SER A 58 2.64 6.12 -0.92
CA SER A 58 1.20 6.20 -0.63
C SER A 58 0.56 7.53 -1.01
N ALA A 59 1.36 8.58 -1.27
CA ALA A 59 0.83 9.87 -1.72
C ALA A 59 0.29 9.79 -3.16
N CYS A 60 0.83 8.88 -3.97
CA CYS A 60 0.42 8.68 -5.35
C CYS A 60 -0.29 7.35 -5.56
N HIS A 61 0.14 6.27 -4.90
CA HIS A 61 -0.43 4.94 -5.09
C HIS A 61 -1.49 4.65 -4.04
N PHE A 62 -2.71 4.39 -4.51
CA PHE A 62 -3.83 4.06 -3.63
C PHE A 62 -3.95 2.54 -3.49
N PRO A 63 -4.33 2.04 -2.30
CA PRO A 63 -4.51 0.60 -2.11
C PRO A 63 -5.52 0.02 -3.11
N PHE A 64 -5.12 -1.02 -3.83
CA PHE A 64 -5.97 -1.85 -4.69
C PHE A 64 -6.72 -1.12 -5.81
N ARG A 65 -6.27 0.06 -6.21
CA ARG A 65 -6.84 0.80 -7.34
C ARG A 65 -5.87 1.79 -7.95
N ASP A 66 -6.12 2.17 -9.19
CA ASP A 66 -5.47 3.31 -9.81
C ASP A 66 -5.87 4.61 -9.09
N SER A 67 -4.93 5.53 -8.96
CA SER A 67 -5.19 6.83 -8.33
C SER A 67 -5.65 7.88 -9.34
N PRO A 68 -6.32 8.95 -8.89
CA PRO A 68 -6.75 10.05 -9.77
C PRO A 68 -5.60 10.77 -10.48
N VAL A 69 -4.36 10.68 -9.97
CA VAL A 69 -3.18 11.23 -10.63
C VAL A 69 -2.58 10.28 -11.68
N GLY A 70 -3.25 9.15 -11.95
CA GLY A 70 -2.83 8.16 -12.95
C GLY A 70 -1.76 7.19 -12.46
N ALA A 71 -1.47 7.16 -11.16
CA ALA A 71 -0.54 6.17 -10.61
C ALA A 71 -1.25 4.80 -10.55
N PRO A 72 -0.61 3.73 -11.03
CA PRO A 72 -1.23 2.43 -11.11
C PRO A 72 -1.38 1.78 -9.74
N ASP A 73 -2.30 0.82 -9.67
CA ASP A 73 -2.42 -0.11 -8.56
C ASP A 73 -1.14 -0.97 -8.40
N LEU A 74 -0.43 -0.75 -7.29
CA LEU A 74 0.82 -1.44 -6.99
C LEU A 74 0.64 -2.95 -6.73
N SER A 75 -0.55 -3.40 -6.32
CA SER A 75 -0.81 -4.83 -6.14
C SER A 75 -0.88 -5.59 -7.47
N LEU A 76 -1.00 -4.90 -8.60
CA LEU A 76 -0.92 -5.52 -9.93
C LEU A 76 0.45 -5.30 -10.57
N ALA A 77 1.23 -4.32 -10.12
CA ALA A 77 2.48 -3.91 -10.74
C ALA A 77 3.52 -5.05 -10.80
N ALA A 78 3.68 -5.83 -9.74
CA ALA A 78 4.63 -6.96 -9.71
C ALA A 78 4.24 -8.10 -10.67
N GLY A 79 2.95 -8.29 -10.97
CA GLY A 79 2.49 -9.26 -11.97
C GLY A 79 2.52 -8.73 -13.41
N SER A 80 2.61 -7.41 -13.58
CA SER A 80 2.48 -6.72 -14.88
C SER A 80 3.81 -6.28 -15.47
N LEU A 81 4.83 -6.06 -14.64
CA LEU A 81 6.15 -5.60 -15.04
C LEU A 81 7.14 -6.78 -15.08
N ALA A 82 8.02 -6.80 -16.09
CA ALA A 82 9.19 -7.67 -16.05
C ALA A 82 10.10 -7.26 -14.86
N PRO A 83 10.81 -8.20 -14.20
CA PRO A 83 11.64 -7.90 -13.03
C PRO A 83 12.65 -6.76 -13.25
N ASP A 84 13.36 -6.77 -14.38
CA ASP A 84 14.32 -5.72 -14.76
C ASP A 84 13.66 -4.34 -14.94
N SER A 85 12.36 -4.33 -15.25
CA SER A 85 11.57 -3.10 -15.36
C SER A 85 11.09 -2.58 -14.00
N LEU A 86 11.07 -3.39 -12.94
CA LEU A 86 10.71 -2.95 -11.60
C LEU A 86 11.89 -2.30 -10.88
N ASP A 87 13.08 -2.92 -10.90
CA ASP A 87 14.27 -2.33 -10.29
C ASP A 87 14.61 -0.98 -10.91
N GLN A 88 14.56 -0.86 -12.24
CA GLN A 88 14.75 0.42 -12.93
C GLN A 88 13.72 1.47 -12.49
N VAL A 89 12.45 1.09 -12.34
CA VAL A 89 11.40 2.02 -11.89
C VAL A 89 11.62 2.46 -10.44
N LEU A 90 12.09 1.56 -9.58
CA LEU A 90 12.45 1.91 -8.21
C LEU A 90 13.71 2.79 -8.16
N ALA A 91 14.65 2.64 -9.08
CA ALA A 91 15.86 3.45 -9.12
C ALA A 91 15.61 4.86 -9.72
N GLU A 92 14.89 4.95 -10.83
CA GLU A 92 14.82 6.14 -11.67
C GLU A 92 13.43 6.81 -11.67
N GLY A 93 12.41 6.12 -11.15
CA GLY A 93 11.02 6.49 -11.37
C GLY A 93 10.61 6.36 -12.85
N ARG A 94 9.55 7.08 -13.21
CA ARG A 94 9.15 7.31 -14.62
C ARG A 94 8.78 8.79 -14.79
N PRO A 95 9.75 9.71 -14.84
CA PRO A 95 9.48 11.16 -14.75
C PRO A 95 8.59 11.66 -15.88
N MET A 96 8.74 11.10 -17.08
CA MET A 96 7.91 11.45 -18.24
C MET A 96 6.44 11.02 -18.09
N LEU A 97 6.15 10.13 -17.14
CA LEU A 97 4.80 9.68 -16.78
C LEU A 97 4.35 10.22 -15.41
N GLY A 98 5.07 11.17 -14.83
CA GLY A 98 4.71 11.80 -13.56
C GLY A 98 5.14 11.05 -12.30
N MET A 99 5.88 9.95 -12.41
CA MET A 99 6.51 9.28 -11.26
C MET A 99 7.94 9.81 -11.09
N PRO A 100 8.23 10.66 -10.09
CA PRO A 100 9.59 11.16 -9.88
C PRO A 100 10.54 10.04 -9.42
N PRO A 101 11.86 10.19 -9.58
CA PRO A 101 12.81 9.35 -8.89
C PRO A 101 12.61 9.49 -7.37
N PRO A 102 12.80 8.43 -6.58
CA PRO A 102 12.67 8.52 -5.14
C PRO A 102 13.73 9.46 -4.54
N VAL A 103 13.29 10.29 -3.61
CA VAL A 103 14.15 11.20 -2.85
C VAL A 103 13.88 10.99 -1.35
N PRO A 104 14.88 10.57 -0.56
CA PRO A 104 16.24 10.19 -1.00
C PRO A 104 16.25 8.95 -1.93
N PRO A 105 17.32 8.75 -2.73
CA PRO A 105 17.46 7.55 -3.55
C PRO A 105 17.37 6.28 -2.71
N LEU A 106 16.79 5.22 -3.29
CA LEU A 106 16.73 3.90 -2.66
C LEU A 106 18.08 3.20 -2.83
N ASP A 107 18.64 2.67 -1.75
CA ASP A 107 19.78 1.76 -1.85
C ASP A 107 19.32 0.36 -2.32
N ASP A 108 20.27 -0.53 -2.58
CA ASP A 108 20.00 -1.86 -3.12
C ASP A 108 19.15 -2.72 -2.16
N ALA A 109 19.32 -2.53 -0.84
CA ALA A 109 18.57 -3.26 0.17
C ALA A 109 17.11 -2.80 0.22
N ASP A 110 16.88 -1.49 0.17
CA ASP A 110 15.53 -0.90 0.09
C ASP A 110 14.81 -1.33 -1.19
N ARG A 111 15.48 -1.35 -2.35
CA ARG A 111 14.87 -1.79 -3.62
C ARG A 111 14.51 -3.27 -3.59
N ALA A 112 15.37 -4.12 -3.04
CA ALA A 112 15.08 -5.55 -2.87
C ALA A 112 13.90 -5.77 -1.91
N ALA A 113 13.87 -5.05 -0.78
CA ALA A 113 12.79 -5.16 0.20
C ALA A 113 11.45 -4.67 -0.38
N LEU A 114 11.43 -3.54 -1.07
CA LEU A 114 10.23 -3.04 -1.77
C LEU A 114 9.74 -4.02 -2.83
N THR A 115 10.65 -4.64 -3.57
CA THR A 115 10.29 -5.70 -4.54
C THR A 115 9.61 -6.87 -3.84
N ALA A 116 10.19 -7.39 -2.76
CA ALA A 116 9.58 -8.47 -1.98
C ALA A 116 8.19 -8.08 -1.43
N PHE A 117 8.02 -6.82 -0.99
CA PHE A 117 6.73 -6.31 -0.55
C PHE A 117 5.70 -6.22 -1.68
N LEU A 118 6.07 -5.75 -2.87
CA LEU A 118 5.16 -5.67 -4.02
C LEU A 118 4.76 -7.05 -4.54
N GLU A 119 5.67 -8.02 -4.52
CA GLU A 119 5.37 -9.42 -4.83
C GLU A 119 4.42 -10.03 -3.81
N PHE A 120 4.65 -9.79 -2.51
CA PHE A 120 3.73 -10.19 -1.45
C PHE A 120 2.34 -9.55 -1.63
N LEU A 121 2.29 -8.27 -1.94
CA LEU A 121 1.04 -7.55 -2.16
C LEU A 121 0.26 -8.13 -3.35
N SER A 122 0.96 -8.48 -4.44
CA SER A 122 0.37 -9.12 -5.62
C SER A 122 -0.15 -10.53 -5.32
N ALA A 123 0.68 -11.36 -4.67
CA ALA A 123 0.33 -12.73 -4.34
C ALA A 123 -0.87 -12.83 -3.37
N ASN A 124 -1.07 -11.81 -2.53
CA ASN A 124 -2.09 -11.79 -1.48
C ASN A 124 -3.20 -10.78 -1.72
N ARG A 125 -3.32 -10.26 -2.96
CA ARG A 125 -4.20 -9.14 -3.29
C ARG A 125 -5.62 -9.36 -2.78
N GLU A 126 -6.28 -10.44 -3.20
CA GLU A 126 -7.69 -10.69 -2.90
C GLU A 126 -7.97 -10.68 -1.39
N GLN A 127 -7.10 -11.34 -0.61
CA GLN A 127 -7.23 -11.42 0.84
C GLN A 127 -6.98 -10.07 1.52
N LEU A 128 -5.95 -9.33 1.09
CA LEU A 128 -5.60 -8.03 1.66
C LEU A 128 -6.62 -6.95 1.28
N GLU A 129 -7.18 -7.00 0.07
CA GLU A 129 -8.25 -6.11 -0.39
C GLU A 129 -9.51 -6.32 0.45
N ALA A 130 -9.97 -7.57 0.60
CA ALA A 130 -11.11 -7.90 1.46
C ALA A 130 -10.90 -7.48 2.92
N ALA A 131 -9.70 -7.71 3.48
CA ALA A 131 -9.37 -7.29 4.84
C ALA A 131 -9.37 -5.76 4.99
N THR A 132 -8.85 -5.06 3.99
CA THR A 132 -8.83 -3.59 3.94
C THR A 132 -10.24 -3.02 3.90
N GLU A 133 -11.11 -3.56 3.05
CA GLU A 133 -12.51 -3.15 2.97
C GLU A 133 -13.26 -3.38 4.29
N ALA A 134 -13.06 -4.55 4.91
CA ALA A 134 -13.68 -4.87 6.21
C ALA A 134 -13.24 -3.87 7.31
N LEU A 135 -11.95 -3.53 7.35
CA LEU A 135 -11.40 -2.55 8.31
C LEU A 135 -11.86 -1.12 8.01
N ALA A 136 -12.10 -0.76 6.75
CA ALA A 136 -12.60 0.54 6.36
C ALA A 136 -14.11 0.69 6.66
N ALA A 137 -14.91 -0.35 6.44
CA ALA A 137 -16.35 -0.35 6.68
C ALA A 137 -16.72 -0.04 8.14
N GLY A 138 -15.91 -0.50 9.10
CA GLY A 138 -16.08 -0.24 10.53
C GLY A 138 -15.82 1.22 10.96
N ARG A 139 -15.38 2.11 10.06
CA ARG A 139 -14.99 3.50 10.37
C ARG A 139 -15.82 4.57 9.67
N ARG A 140 -17.03 4.26 9.21
CA ARG A 140 -17.94 5.30 8.70
C ARG A 140 -18.44 6.19 9.84
N LEU A 141 -17.73 7.29 10.08
CA LEU A 141 -18.17 8.38 10.93
C LEU A 141 -19.23 9.20 10.18
N ASP A 142 -20.43 9.32 10.73
CA ASP A 142 -21.42 10.26 10.21
C ASP A 142 -21.09 11.67 10.73
N TRP A 143 -20.35 12.43 9.94
CA TRP A 143 -20.01 13.81 10.24
C TRP A 143 -21.24 14.72 10.38
N GLY A 144 -22.38 14.35 9.78
CA GLY A 144 -23.65 15.08 9.90
C GLY A 144 -24.36 14.81 11.22
N ALA A 145 -24.08 13.69 11.89
CA ALA A 145 -24.64 13.34 13.19
C ALA A 145 -23.81 13.87 14.37
N LEU A 146 -22.58 14.33 14.13
CA LEU A 146 -21.74 14.93 15.16
C LEU A 146 -22.16 16.39 15.40
N PRO A 147 -22.43 16.80 16.66
CA PRO A 147 -22.78 18.17 16.99
C PRO A 147 -21.53 19.06 17.02
N TRP A 148 -20.83 19.15 15.90
CA TRP A 148 -19.56 19.91 15.78
C TRP A 148 -19.74 21.42 16.03
N TRP A 149 -20.99 21.92 16.04
CA TRP A 149 -21.35 23.29 16.40
C TRP A 149 -21.51 23.53 17.91
N GLU A 150 -21.45 22.48 18.76
CA GLU A 150 -21.64 22.59 20.21
C GLU A 150 -20.34 22.84 21.00
N TYR A 151 -19.19 22.88 20.32
CA TYR A 151 -17.89 23.15 20.94
C TYR A 151 -17.34 24.51 20.45
N PRO A 152 -17.37 25.57 21.28
CA PRO A 152 -16.83 26.89 20.97
C PRO A 152 -15.30 26.95 20.98
#